data_AF-A0A5R9Q424-F1
#
_entry.id   AF-A0A5R9Q424-F1
#
_cell.length_a   1.000
_cell.length_b   1.000
_cell.length_c   1.000
_cell.angle_alpha   90.00
_cell.angle_beta   90.00
_cell.angle_gamma   90.00
#
_symmetry.space_group_name_H-M   'P 1'
#
loop_
_entity.id
_entity.type
_entity.pdbx_description
1 polymer ?
#
loop_
_entity_poly.entity_id
_entity_poly.type
_entity_poly.pdbx_seq_one_letter_code
_entity_poly.pdbx_strand_id
1 'polypeptide(L)'
;MKYFTLLILLFANTALAKNYDITFPDKVKTSLGRGAPQVYIFDKNQTLIYKVKRQDDNLLSKFKLKTPLADSDTLKQELEFLMKEPLIFNGDGFTLIAVLLDIGGKCPPCKAQMDVINKIQRKFKDRLTVHTLTVIQSNFAPEDLPERYRPKLIGKQKTKEK
;
A
#
# COMPACT_ATOMS: atom_id res chain seq x y z
N MET A 1 -5.68 38.70 -35.79
CA MET A 1 -5.08 37.35 -35.68
C MET A 1 -3.87 37.44 -34.77
N LYS A 2 -3.99 37.02 -33.51
CA LYS A 2 -2.86 37.00 -32.56
C LYS A 2 -2.81 35.63 -31.89
N TYR A 3 -1.59 35.13 -31.84
CA TYR A 3 -1.18 33.73 -31.68
C TYR A 3 -1.66 33.11 -30.37
N PHE A 4 -2.37 32.00 -30.51
CA PHE A 4 -2.75 31.09 -29.42
C PHE A 4 -1.57 30.14 -29.18
N THR A 5 -0.53 30.59 -28.49
CA THR A 5 0.58 29.72 -28.09
C THR A 5 0.17 28.96 -26.83
N LEU A 6 -0.67 27.94 -27.01
CA LEU A 6 -0.99 26.98 -25.97
C LEU A 6 0.21 26.04 -25.83
N LEU A 7 1.16 26.42 -24.97
CA LEU A 7 2.23 25.53 -24.50
C LEU A 7 1.58 24.48 -23.59
N ILE A 8 1.01 23.43 -24.20
CA ILE A 8 0.58 22.23 -23.49
C ILE A 8 1.86 21.61 -22.93
N LEU A 9 2.13 21.86 -21.65
CA LEU A 9 3.00 21.02 -20.84
C LEU A 9 2.41 19.61 -20.90
N LEU A 10 2.92 18.80 -21.83
CA LEU A 10 2.83 17.35 -21.81
C LEU A 10 3.57 16.88 -20.56
N PHE A 11 2.92 16.98 -19.40
CA PHE A 11 3.26 16.16 -18.26
C PHE A 11 3.02 14.73 -18.70
N ALA A 12 4.07 14.08 -19.20
CA ALA A 12 4.12 12.64 -19.28
C ALA A 12 3.99 12.15 -17.83
N ASN A 13 2.76 11.85 -17.41
CA ASN A 13 2.42 11.19 -16.15
C ASN A 13 2.96 9.76 -16.23
N THR A 14 4.28 9.62 -16.18
CA THR A 14 4.92 8.32 -16.04
C THR A 14 4.71 7.90 -14.60
N ALA A 15 3.80 6.95 -14.39
CA ALA A 15 3.60 6.30 -13.12
C ALA A 15 4.86 5.46 -12.82
N LEU A 16 5.85 6.10 -12.20
CA LEU A 16 7.09 5.45 -11.78
C LEU A 16 6.81 4.57 -10.57
N ALA A 17 7.37 3.36 -10.57
CA ALA A 17 7.43 2.54 -9.38
C ALA A 17 8.14 3.31 -8.25
N LYS A 18 7.49 3.44 -7.10
CA LYS A 18 8.01 4.15 -5.92
C LYS A 18 7.94 3.26 -4.69
N ASN A 19 8.90 3.47 -3.79
CA ASN A 19 8.91 2.86 -2.46
C ASN A 19 8.62 3.95 -1.43
N TYR A 20 7.78 3.63 -0.44
CA TYR A 20 7.34 4.54 0.61
C TYR A 20 7.58 3.89 1.95
N ASP A 21 8.15 4.64 2.88
CA ASP A 21 8.20 4.24 4.28
C ASP A 21 6.99 4.80 5.00
N ILE A 22 6.20 3.92 5.61
CA ILE A 22 4.99 4.28 6.34
C ILE A 22 5.10 3.84 7.80
N THR A 23 4.42 4.57 8.67
CA THR A 23 4.44 4.28 10.10
C THR A 23 3.36 3.26 10.46
N PHE A 24 3.62 2.45 11.49
CA PHE A 24 2.60 1.55 12.02
C PHE A 24 1.36 2.30 12.54
N PRO A 25 1.48 3.41 13.33
CA PRO A 25 0.34 4.22 13.75
C PRO A 25 -0.54 4.72 12.59
N ASP A 26 0.05 5.25 11.53
CA ASP A 26 -0.74 5.77 10.41
C ASP A 26 -1.44 4.64 9.66
N LYS A 27 -0.76 3.51 9.45
CA LYS A 27 -1.38 2.33 8.85
C LYS A 27 -2.59 1.86 9.63
N VAL A 28 -2.53 1.80 10.96
CA VAL A 28 -3.62 1.24 11.77
C VAL A 28 -4.83 2.18 11.95
N LYS A 29 -4.70 3.45 11.54
CA LYS A 29 -5.81 4.41 11.39
C LYS A 29 -6.65 4.12 10.14
N THR A 30 -6.08 3.43 9.15
CA THR A 30 -6.77 3.04 7.90
C THR A 30 -7.44 1.67 8.00
N SER A 31 -8.25 1.34 7.00
CA SER A 31 -8.86 0.01 6.82
C SER A 31 -7.85 -1.10 6.51
N LEU A 32 -6.60 -0.76 6.16
CA LEU A 32 -5.53 -1.74 5.89
C LEU A 32 -5.25 -2.62 7.13
N GLY A 33 -5.37 -2.06 8.34
CA GLY A 33 -5.18 -2.79 9.59
C GLY A 33 -3.72 -3.21 9.84
N ARG A 34 -3.49 -4.24 10.66
CA ARG A 34 -2.13 -4.59 11.13
C ARG A 34 -1.33 -5.50 10.20
N GLY A 35 -2.00 -6.40 9.48
CA GLY A 35 -1.38 -7.52 8.76
C GLY A 35 -0.42 -7.10 7.65
N ALA A 36 0.51 -7.97 7.28
CA ALA A 36 1.35 -7.86 6.10
C ALA A 36 1.81 -9.28 5.69
N PRO A 37 2.08 -9.54 4.39
CA PRO A 37 1.92 -8.63 3.27
C PRO A 37 0.45 -8.37 2.92
N GLN A 38 0.18 -7.24 2.28
CA GLN A 38 -1.10 -6.94 1.64
C GLN A 38 -0.85 -6.53 0.19
N VAL A 39 -1.80 -6.83 -0.70
CA VAL A 39 -1.71 -6.45 -2.12
C VAL A 39 -3.03 -5.87 -2.58
N TYR A 40 -2.93 -4.81 -3.38
CA TYR A 40 -4.04 -4.12 -4.04
C TYR A 40 -3.74 -3.99 -5.52
N ILE A 41 -4.71 -4.29 -6.37
CA ILE A 41 -4.58 -4.14 -7.82
C ILE A 41 -5.68 -3.22 -8.30
N PHE A 42 -5.25 -2.14 -8.95
CA PHE A 42 -6.09 -1.22 -9.67
C PHE A 42 -5.93 -1.43 -11.18
N ASP A 43 -7.02 -1.35 -11.90
CA ASP A 43 -7.02 -1.38 -13.36
C ASP A 43 -6.68 -0.01 -13.98
N LYS A 44 -6.66 0.05 -15.31
CA LYS A 44 -6.41 1.29 -16.06
C LYS A 44 -7.45 2.39 -15.84
N ASN A 45 -8.64 2.02 -15.36
CA ASN A 45 -9.71 2.95 -15.00
C ASN A 45 -9.57 3.41 -13.53
N GLN A 46 -8.41 3.15 -12.90
CA GLN A 46 -8.12 3.50 -11.51
C GLN A 46 -9.07 2.82 -10.52
N THR A 47 -9.67 1.71 -10.93
CA THR A 47 -10.67 0.99 -10.14
C THR A 47 -10.02 -0.20 -9.46
N LEU A 48 -10.22 -0.34 -8.15
CA LEU A 48 -9.77 -1.48 -7.38
C LEU A 48 -10.50 -2.74 -7.85
N ILE A 49 -9.76 -3.71 -8.37
CA ILE A 49 -10.31 -5.00 -8.86
C ILE A 49 -9.90 -6.19 -7.98
N TYR A 50 -8.90 -6.00 -7.12
CA TYR A 50 -8.42 -7.05 -6.22
C TYR A 50 -7.76 -6.48 -4.97
N LYS A 51 -8.03 -7.11 -3.83
CA LYS A 51 -7.34 -6.84 -2.57
C LYS A 51 -7.16 -8.12 -1.77
N VAL A 52 -6.03 -8.25 -1.09
CA VAL A 52 -5.74 -9.36 -0.18
C VAL A 52 -4.85 -8.91 0.97
N LYS A 53 -5.12 -9.42 2.18
CA LYS A 53 -4.39 -9.07 3.41
C LYS A 53 -3.44 -10.17 3.91
N ARG A 54 -3.00 -11.02 2.99
CA ARG A 54 -2.09 -12.14 3.21
C ARG A 54 -1.31 -12.43 1.92
N GLN A 55 -0.32 -13.30 2.01
CA GLN A 55 0.38 -13.82 0.83
C GLN A 55 -0.62 -14.50 -0.14
N ASP A 56 -0.54 -14.15 -1.42
CA ASP A 56 -1.24 -14.81 -2.53
C ASP A 56 -0.26 -15.25 -3.62
N ASP A 57 -0.05 -16.56 -3.72
CA ASP A 57 0.83 -17.18 -4.73
C ASP A 57 0.20 -17.16 -6.13
N ASN A 58 -1.13 -16.97 -6.23
CA ASN A 58 -1.85 -16.94 -7.50
C ASN A 58 -2.21 -15.50 -7.94
N LEU A 59 -1.39 -14.54 -7.56
CA LEU A 59 -1.62 -13.12 -7.82
C LEU A 59 -1.73 -12.80 -9.33
N LEU A 60 -1.01 -13.54 -10.19
CA LEU A 60 -1.05 -13.36 -11.64
C LEU A 60 -2.47 -13.55 -12.21
N SER A 61 -3.27 -14.45 -11.64
CA SER A 61 -4.64 -14.69 -12.11
C SER A 61 -5.57 -13.50 -11.85
N LYS A 62 -5.25 -12.64 -10.87
CA LYS A 62 -6.11 -11.56 -10.40
C LYS A 62 -6.17 -10.38 -11.37
N PHE A 63 -5.18 -10.24 -12.23
CA PHE A 63 -5.17 -9.26 -13.32
C PHE A 63 -6.24 -9.50 -14.40
N LYS A 64 -6.91 -10.66 -14.38
CA LYS A 64 -8.04 -10.95 -15.28
C LYS A 64 -9.39 -10.51 -14.72
N LEU A 65 -9.45 -10.12 -13.45
CA LEU A 65 -10.68 -9.66 -12.81
C LEU A 65 -11.12 -8.34 -13.45
N LYS A 66 -12.43 -8.19 -13.63
CA LYS A 66 -13.06 -7.00 -14.22
C LYS A 66 -14.11 -6.38 -13.31
N THR A 67 -14.34 -6.97 -12.14
CA THR A 67 -15.39 -6.53 -11.21
C THR A 67 -14.80 -5.48 -10.27
N PRO A 68 -15.30 -4.24 -10.30
CA PRO A 68 -14.95 -3.23 -9.31
C PRO A 68 -15.28 -3.68 -7.90
N LEU A 69 -14.39 -3.41 -6.96
CA LEU A 69 -14.69 -3.52 -5.53
C LEU A 69 -15.31 -2.22 -5.03
N ALA A 70 -16.34 -2.34 -4.20
CA ALA A 70 -17.15 -1.20 -3.74
C ALA A 70 -16.35 -0.16 -2.93
N ASP A 71 -15.24 -0.57 -2.29
CA ASP A 71 -14.40 0.30 -1.47
C ASP A 71 -13.21 0.90 -2.21
N SER A 72 -13.25 0.93 -3.56
CA SER A 72 -12.16 1.45 -4.40
C SER A 72 -11.73 2.86 -4.01
N ASP A 73 -12.68 3.80 -3.91
CA ASP A 73 -12.36 5.21 -3.64
C ASP A 73 -11.84 5.41 -2.23
N THR A 74 -12.47 4.78 -1.23
CA THR A 74 -12.01 4.83 0.15
C THR A 74 -10.59 4.29 0.28
N LEU A 75 -10.30 3.14 -0.33
CA LEU A 75 -8.96 2.57 -0.25
C LEU A 75 -7.94 3.43 -0.98
N LYS A 76 -8.28 4.01 -2.14
CA LYS A 76 -7.40 4.95 -2.86
C LYS A 76 -7.03 6.13 -1.96
N GLN A 77 -8.00 6.77 -1.31
CA GLN A 77 -7.75 7.88 -0.39
C GLN A 77 -6.88 7.47 0.81
N GLU A 78 -7.11 6.29 1.39
CA GLU A 78 -6.28 5.77 2.49
C GLU A 78 -4.83 5.51 2.05
N LEU A 79 -4.63 5.01 0.82
CA LEU A 79 -3.31 4.77 0.26
C LEU A 79 -2.57 6.08 -0.03
N GLU A 80 -3.27 7.08 -0.59
CA GLU A 80 -2.73 8.43 -0.79
C GLU A 80 -2.35 9.11 0.53
N PHE A 81 -3.19 8.95 1.57
CA PHE A 81 -2.87 9.41 2.92
C PHE A 81 -1.57 8.78 3.46
N LEU A 82 -1.39 7.46 3.28
CA LEU A 82 -0.19 6.77 3.74
C LEU A 82 1.06 7.14 2.93
N MET A 83 0.92 7.33 1.62
CA MET A 83 2.02 7.75 0.73
C MET A 83 2.38 9.23 0.92
N LYS A 84 1.48 10.04 1.49
CA LYS A 84 1.57 11.50 1.60
C LYS A 84 1.69 12.20 0.23
N GLU A 85 1.20 11.55 -0.81
CA GLU A 85 1.12 12.08 -2.17
C GLU A 85 -0.05 11.46 -2.94
N PRO A 86 -0.55 12.11 -4.00
CA PRO A 86 -1.58 11.54 -4.86
C PRO A 86 -1.09 10.29 -5.58
N LEU A 87 -1.98 9.31 -5.75
CA LEU A 87 -1.66 8.06 -6.43
C LEU A 87 -1.72 8.29 -7.94
N ILE A 88 -0.56 8.21 -8.59
CA ILE A 88 -0.45 8.37 -10.04
C ILE A 88 -0.63 7.01 -10.70
N PHE A 89 -1.71 6.87 -11.48
CA PHE A 89 -2.01 5.63 -12.19
C PHE A 89 -1.34 5.59 -13.56
N ASN A 90 -0.93 4.39 -13.95
CA ASN A 90 -0.55 4.12 -15.33
C ASN A 90 -1.82 4.02 -16.18
N GLY A 91 -2.02 4.97 -17.10
CA GLY A 91 -3.21 5.01 -17.97
C GLY A 91 -3.32 3.81 -18.93
N ASP A 92 -2.22 3.08 -19.16
CA ASP A 92 -2.13 2.02 -20.17
C ASP A 92 -2.13 0.60 -19.58
N GLY A 93 -2.27 0.46 -18.26
CA GLY A 93 -2.03 -0.82 -17.59
C GLY A 93 -2.69 -0.99 -16.23
N PHE A 94 -1.97 -1.64 -15.33
CA PHE A 94 -2.39 -1.86 -13.96
C PHE A 94 -1.46 -1.12 -13.00
N THR A 95 -2.02 -0.71 -11.86
CA THR A 95 -1.24 -0.26 -10.70
C THR A 95 -1.38 -1.27 -9.58
N LEU A 96 -0.27 -1.85 -9.14
CA LEU A 96 -0.20 -2.75 -8.01
C LEU A 96 0.44 -2.04 -6.83
N ILE A 97 -0.17 -2.18 -5.66
CA ILE A 97 0.38 -1.65 -4.42
C ILE A 97 0.60 -2.80 -3.45
N ALA A 98 1.83 -2.95 -2.99
CA ALA A 98 2.24 -3.95 -2.01
C ALA A 98 2.50 -3.27 -0.66
N VAL A 99 1.90 -3.76 0.42
CA VAL A 99 2.16 -3.29 1.78
C VAL A 99 2.93 -4.37 2.52
N LEU A 100 4.16 -4.06 2.91
CA LEU A 100 5.09 -4.98 3.54
C LEU A 100 5.43 -4.53 4.95
N LEU A 101 6.07 -5.41 5.71
CA LEU A 101 6.55 -5.11 7.05
C LEU A 101 8.07 -5.27 7.03
N ASP A 102 8.79 -4.23 7.43
CA ASP A 102 10.23 -4.33 7.63
C ASP A 102 10.53 -4.56 9.12
N ILE A 103 10.86 -5.82 9.43
CA ILE A 103 11.41 -6.22 10.72
C ILE A 103 12.83 -6.74 10.52
N GLY A 104 13.71 -5.95 9.89
CA GLY A 104 15.11 -6.34 9.67
C GLY A 104 15.23 -7.68 8.93
N GLY A 105 14.43 -7.86 7.88
CA GLY A 105 14.39 -9.09 7.07
C GLY A 105 13.53 -10.23 7.63
N LYS A 106 12.89 -10.07 8.80
CA LYS A 106 12.05 -11.11 9.43
C LYS A 106 10.58 -11.07 8.98
N CYS A 107 10.34 -11.16 7.67
CA CYS A 107 9.00 -11.41 7.14
C CYS A 107 9.05 -12.38 5.94
N PRO A 108 9.12 -13.71 6.16
CA PRO A 108 9.13 -14.69 5.07
C PRO A 108 7.94 -14.55 4.11
N PRO A 109 6.69 -14.31 4.57
CA PRO A 109 5.56 -14.09 3.66
C PRO A 109 5.71 -12.82 2.81
N CYS A 110 6.32 -11.75 3.35
CA CYS A 110 6.59 -10.53 2.60
C CYS A 110 7.60 -10.77 1.48
N LYS A 111 8.66 -11.53 1.77
CA LYS A 111 9.66 -11.92 0.77
C LYS A 111 9.02 -12.75 -0.35
N ALA A 112 8.26 -13.78 0.01
CA ALA A 112 7.56 -14.62 -0.96
C ALA A 112 6.58 -13.82 -1.84
N GLN A 113 5.84 -12.88 -1.23
CA GLN A 113 4.94 -11.99 -1.98
C GLN A 113 5.69 -11.12 -2.99
N MET A 114 6.84 -10.55 -2.60
CA MET A 114 7.66 -9.74 -3.50
C MET A 114 8.31 -10.58 -4.61
N ASP A 115 8.71 -11.82 -4.34
CA ASP A 115 9.21 -12.73 -5.38
C ASP A 115 8.16 -12.99 -6.45
N VAL A 116 6.89 -13.13 -6.06
CA VAL A 116 5.75 -13.25 -6.99
C VAL A 116 5.54 -11.94 -7.76
N ILE A 117 5.52 -10.79 -7.09
CA ILE A 117 5.33 -9.48 -7.72
C ILE A 117 6.44 -9.20 -8.74
N ASN A 118 7.70 -9.47 -8.40
CA ASN A 118 8.85 -9.30 -9.30
C ASN A 118 8.76 -10.19 -10.54
N LYS A 119 8.19 -11.40 -10.42
CA LYS A 119 7.91 -12.25 -11.59
C LYS A 119 6.82 -11.66 -12.47
N ILE A 120 5.76 -11.11 -11.86
CA ILE A 120 4.64 -10.49 -12.60
C ILE A 120 5.10 -9.21 -13.30
N GLN A 121 5.85 -8.34 -12.62
CA GLN A 121 6.38 -7.10 -13.20
C GLN A 121 7.21 -7.36 -14.46
N ARG A 122 8.09 -8.37 -14.43
CA ARG A 122 8.85 -8.81 -15.62
C ARG A 122 7.95 -9.26 -16.78
N LYS A 123 6.79 -9.84 -16.50
CA LYS A 123 5.82 -10.30 -17.51
C LYS A 123 4.99 -9.15 -18.09
N PHE A 124 4.63 -8.17 -17.27
CA PHE A 124 3.79 -7.04 -17.69
C PHE A 124 4.59 -5.87 -18.27
N LYS A 125 5.90 -5.80 -18.02
CA LYS A 125 6.79 -4.72 -18.48
C LYS A 125 6.16 -3.36 -18.18
N ASP A 126 5.97 -2.53 -19.20
CA ASP A 126 5.50 -1.14 -19.07
C ASP A 126 4.00 -1.03 -18.74
N ARG A 127 3.28 -2.16 -18.69
CA ARG A 127 1.84 -2.21 -18.35
C ARG A 127 1.57 -2.48 -16.88
N LEU A 128 2.59 -2.51 -16.02
CA LEU A 128 2.42 -2.67 -14.58
C LEU A 128 3.32 -1.71 -13.81
N THR A 129 2.71 -0.76 -13.12
CA THR A 129 3.40 0.06 -12.12
C THR A 129 3.25 -0.60 -10.75
N VAL A 130 4.35 -0.74 -10.01
CA VAL A 130 4.37 -1.33 -8.67
C VAL A 130 4.79 -0.27 -7.67
N HIS A 131 3.95 0.01 -6.68
CA HIS A 131 4.31 0.80 -5.51
C HIS A 131 4.48 -0.12 -4.30
N THR A 132 5.50 0.13 -3.48
CA THR A 132 5.75 -0.63 -2.26
C THR A 132 5.66 0.28 -1.05
N LEU A 133 4.76 -0.02 -0.12
CA LEU A 133 4.62 0.64 1.17
C LEU A 133 5.27 -0.25 2.23
N THR A 134 6.40 0.15 2.75
CA THR A 134 7.13 -0.55 3.79
C THR A 134 6.75 0.01 5.15
N VAL A 135 6.13 -0.82 5.99
CA VAL A 135 5.85 -0.44 7.38
C VAL A 135 7.13 -0.57 8.18
N ILE A 136 7.72 0.56 8.53
CA ILE A 136 8.90 0.62 9.39
C ILE A 136 8.49 0.51 10.86
N GLN A 137 9.20 -0.30 11.64
CA GLN A 137 9.11 -0.23 13.09
C GLN A 137 9.86 1.03 13.53
N SER A 138 9.13 1.99 14.07
CA SER A 138 9.72 3.12 14.79
C SER A 138 9.28 3.06 16.26
N ASN A 139 10.02 3.73 17.13
CA ASN A 139 9.64 3.90 18.53
C ASN A 139 8.46 4.89 18.58
N PHE A 140 7.23 4.39 18.52
CA PHE A 140 6.03 5.21 18.62
C PHE A 140 5.52 5.23 20.06
N ALA A 141 4.95 6.36 20.49
CA ALA A 141 4.37 6.48 21.80
C ALA A 141 2.98 5.80 21.83
N PRO A 142 2.54 5.21 22.96
CA PRO A 142 1.24 4.55 23.06
C PRO A 142 0.05 5.43 22.63
N GLU A 143 0.13 6.75 22.84
CA GLU A 143 -0.87 7.74 22.46
C GLU A 143 -1.09 7.84 20.95
N ASP A 144 -0.09 7.53 20.13
CA ASP A 144 -0.16 7.58 18.65
C ASP A 144 -1.06 6.47 18.09
N LEU A 145 -1.34 5.44 18.89
CA LEU A 145 -2.17 4.32 18.52
C LEU A 145 -3.66 4.59 18.81
N PRO A 146 -4.57 4.19 17.90
CA PRO A 146 -6.00 4.11 18.20
C PRO A 146 -6.25 3.35 19.52
N GLU A 147 -7.27 3.74 20.28
CA GLU A 147 -7.54 3.22 21.63
C GLU A 147 -7.55 1.68 21.73
N ARG A 148 -8.16 1.02 20.72
CA ARG A 148 -8.19 -0.46 20.59
C ARG A 148 -6.80 -1.12 20.52
N TYR A 149 -5.74 -0.35 20.31
CA TYR A 149 -4.36 -0.77 20.14
C TYR A 149 -3.43 -0.26 21.24
N ARG A 150 -3.93 0.56 22.17
CA ARG A 150 -3.16 0.99 23.33
C ARG A 150 -3.03 -0.18 24.31
N PRO A 151 -1.82 -0.46 24.85
CA PRO A 151 -1.69 -1.45 25.91
C PRO A 151 -2.55 -1.03 27.09
N LYS A 152 -3.48 -1.90 27.52
CA LYS A 152 -4.23 -1.68 28.75
C LYS A 152 -3.21 -1.72 29.89
N LEU A 153 -3.05 -0.60 30.61
CA LEU A 153 -2.31 -0.58 31.86
C LEU A 153 -3.08 -1.47 32.85
N ILE A 154 -2.75 -2.76 32.88
CA ILE A 154 -3.20 -3.65 33.95
C ILE A 154 -2.40 -3.21 35.17
N GLY A 155 -3.05 -2.51 36.09
CA GLY A 155 -2.47 -2.14 37.37
C GLY A 155 -1.95 -3.38 38.10
N LYS A 156 -0.64 -3.60 38.02
CA LYS A 156 0.09 -4.49 38.92
C LYS A 156 1.13 -3.67 39.66
N GLN A 157 0.66 -2.91 40.65
CA GLN A 157 1.42 -2.71 41.87
C GLN A 157 0.70 -3.47 42.99
N LYS A 158 1.05 -4.76 43.13
CA LYS A 158 0.91 -5.46 44.41
C LYS A 158 2.31 -5.62 44.99
N THR A 159 2.55 -4.80 46.01
CA THR A 159 3.26 -5.11 47.25
C THR A 159 4.73 -5.52 47.18
N LYS A 160 5.59 -4.70 47.79
CA LYS A 160 6.57 -5.13 48.80
C LYS A 160 7.06 -3.89 49.57
N GLU A 161 6.30 -3.48 50.58
CA GLU A 161 6.92 -2.91 51.78
C GLU A 161 7.34 -4.09 52.65
N LYS A 162 8.59 -4.07 53.08
CA LYS A 162 9.14 -4.90 54.14
C LYS A 162 9.97 -3.99 55.02
#